data_AF-A0A8D2IW51-F1
#
_entry.id   AF-A0A8D2IW51-F1
#
_cell.length_a   1.000
_cell.length_b   1.000
_cell.length_c   1.000
_cell.angle_alpha   90.00
_cell.angle_beta   90.00
_cell.angle_gamma   90.00
#
_symmetry.space_group_name_H-M   'P 1'
#
loop_
_entity.id
_entity.type
_entity.pdbx_description
1 polymer ?
#
loop_
_entity_poly.entity_id
_entity_poly.type
_entity_poly.pdbx_seq_one_letter_code
_entity_poly.pdbx_strand_id
1 'polypeptide(L)'
;MGNWPRAVQGHESLQGHIVKAEEKPVALALDGERYQEADEYVNVCQSGLMMYRETHDKLFEHQKEGVSFLYSLHRDGREGGILADDMGLGKTIQVIAFLSGMFDGGLVRSVLLVMPVTLVNNWMREFVKWAPGIRVKIFHGTSRKERSQNLEPWCSCVPQSTSFGH
;
A
#
# COMPACT_ATOMS: atom_id res chain seq x y z
N MET A 1 -11.59 18.62 23.21
CA MET A 1 -12.25 17.33 23.48
C MET A 1 -12.86 16.84 22.17
N GLY A 2 -12.16 15.97 21.45
CA GLY A 2 -12.63 15.38 20.20
C GLY A 2 -12.30 13.90 20.24
N ASN A 3 -13.32 13.07 20.41
CA ASN A 3 -13.21 11.63 20.59
C ASN A 3 -13.01 10.98 19.21
N TRP A 4 -11.80 10.50 18.94
CA TRP A 4 -11.52 9.68 17.75
C TRP A 4 -11.87 8.21 18.05
N PRO A 5 -12.55 7.48 17.15
CA PRO A 5 -12.85 6.08 17.37
C PRO A 5 -11.56 5.24 17.31
N ARG A 6 -11.58 4.21 18.15
CA ARG A 6 -10.51 3.24 18.45
C ARG A 6 -9.73 2.81 17.20
N ALA A 7 -8.41 2.93 17.28
CA ALA A 7 -7.48 2.37 16.29
C ALA A 7 -7.78 0.88 16.08
N VAL A 8 -8.04 0.49 14.83
CA VAL A 8 -8.07 -0.91 14.44
C VAL A 8 -6.63 -1.41 14.52
N GLN A 9 -6.41 -2.37 15.42
CA GLN A 9 -5.13 -3.06 15.61
C GLN A 9 -4.71 -3.70 14.29
N GLY A 10 -3.50 -3.36 13.83
CA GLY A 10 -2.88 -4.04 12.68
C GLY A 10 -2.70 -5.51 13.01
N HIS A 11 -3.18 -6.38 12.12
CA HIS A 11 -3.05 -7.82 12.26
C HIS A 11 -1.58 -8.21 12.04
N GLU A 12 -0.94 -8.66 13.11
CA GLU A 12 0.45 -9.09 13.12
C GLU A 12 0.53 -10.54 12.65
N SER A 13 0.52 -10.78 11.33
CA SER A 13 0.91 -12.09 10.78
C SER A 13 1.06 -12.04 9.25
N LEU A 14 2.13 -11.40 8.76
CA LEU A 14 2.62 -11.61 7.39
C LEU A 14 4.14 -11.70 7.42
N GLN A 15 4.67 -12.66 8.17
CA GLN A 15 6.03 -13.15 7.96
C GLN A 15 5.96 -14.58 7.47
N GLY A 16 6.18 -14.75 6.17
CA GLY A 16 6.41 -16.05 5.57
C GLY A 16 5.45 -16.34 4.44
N HIS A 17 5.78 -15.85 3.24
CA HIS A 17 5.47 -16.56 1.99
C HIS A 17 6.46 -16.10 0.91
N ILE A 18 7.69 -16.57 1.01
CA ILE A 18 8.51 -16.87 -0.18
C ILE A 18 8.61 -18.38 -0.21
N VAL A 19 7.75 -19.06 -0.96
CA VAL A 19 8.01 -20.45 -1.35
C VAL A 19 7.45 -20.74 -2.74
N LYS A 20 8.36 -21.24 -3.56
CA LYS A 20 8.24 -21.98 -4.83
C LYS A 20 6.84 -22.42 -5.27
N ALA A 21 6.61 -22.20 -6.56
CA ALA A 21 5.70 -22.99 -7.37
C ALA A 21 6.03 -24.49 -7.28
N GLU A 22 5.09 -25.29 -6.80
CA GLU A 22 4.84 -26.68 -7.22
C GLU A 22 3.34 -26.98 -7.06
N GLU A 23 2.74 -27.57 -8.10
CA GLU A 23 1.37 -28.05 -8.11
C GLU A 23 1.23 -29.31 -7.24
N LYS A 24 0.14 -29.43 -6.46
CA LYS A 24 -0.41 -30.73 -6.03
C LYS A 24 -1.89 -30.63 -5.63
N PRO A 25 -2.76 -31.54 -6.11
CA PRO A 25 -4.19 -31.52 -5.83
C PRO A 25 -4.51 -32.33 -4.58
N VAL A 26 -5.37 -31.84 -3.67
CA VAL A 26 -5.98 -32.66 -2.61
C VAL A 26 -7.41 -32.19 -2.35
N ALA A 27 -8.30 -33.18 -2.34
CA ALA A 27 -9.73 -33.08 -2.12
C ALA A 27 -10.13 -32.96 -0.64
N LEU A 28 -11.25 -32.26 -0.43
CA LEU A 28 -12.32 -32.47 0.57
C LEU A 28 -11.93 -32.78 2.03
N ALA A 29 -12.16 -31.79 2.92
CA ALA A 29 -13.27 -31.77 3.89
C ALA A 29 -12.88 -31.13 5.26
N LEU A 30 -13.74 -30.21 5.71
CA LEU A 30 -13.95 -29.72 7.09
C LEU A 30 -12.90 -28.78 7.70
N ASP A 31 -13.00 -27.49 7.37
CA ASP A 31 -13.24 -26.42 8.34
C ASP A 31 -13.65 -25.15 7.55
N GLY A 32 -14.90 -24.73 7.73
CA GLY A 32 -15.60 -23.74 6.91
C GLY A 32 -15.10 -22.29 7.00
N GLU A 33 -13.96 -22.04 7.65
CA GLU A 33 -13.41 -20.69 7.86
C GLU A 33 -12.16 -20.41 7.01
N ARG A 34 -11.68 -21.38 6.22
CA ARG A 34 -10.45 -21.22 5.39
C ARG A 34 -10.71 -21.03 3.88
N TYR A 35 -11.97 -20.87 3.48
CA TYR A 35 -12.37 -20.80 2.06
C TYR A 35 -12.83 -19.39 1.59
N GLN A 36 -12.83 -18.37 2.45
CA GLN A 36 -13.30 -17.02 2.06
C GLN A 36 -12.18 -16.03 1.71
N GLU A 37 -10.94 -16.29 2.12
CA GLU A 37 -9.81 -15.35 1.96
C GLU A 37 -9.32 -15.27 0.50
N ALA A 38 -9.48 -16.34 -0.28
CA ALA A 38 -9.04 -16.41 -1.67
C ALA A 38 -9.93 -15.61 -2.65
N ASP A 39 -11.19 -15.36 -2.28
CA ASP A 39 -12.13 -14.62 -3.15
C ASP A 39 -12.03 -13.10 -2.99
N GLU A 40 -11.48 -12.61 -1.87
CA GLU A 40 -11.41 -11.19 -1.55
C GLU A 40 -10.26 -10.47 -2.25
N TYR A 41 -9.16 -11.18 -2.54
CA TYR A 41 -7.98 -10.62 -3.21
C TYR A 41 -7.83 -11.14 -4.64
N VAL A 42 -7.29 -10.29 -5.51
CA VAL A 42 -7.05 -10.59 -6.92
C VAL A 42 -5.59 -10.30 -7.26
N ASN A 43 -4.98 -11.18 -8.06
CA ASN A 43 -3.67 -10.95 -8.63
C ASN A 43 -3.78 -10.01 -9.83
N VAL A 44 -3.24 -8.79 -9.70
CA VAL A 44 -3.32 -7.74 -10.72
C VAL A 44 -2.56 -8.16 -11.97
N CYS A 45 -3.27 -8.38 -13.09
CA CYS A 45 -2.69 -8.77 -14.37
C CYS A 45 -1.71 -9.97 -14.27
N GLN A 46 -1.95 -10.90 -13.33
CA GLN A 46 -1.06 -12.05 -13.06
C GLN A 46 0.38 -11.66 -12.70
N SER A 47 0.61 -10.43 -12.25
CA SER A 47 1.93 -9.88 -11.94
C SER A 47 2.55 -10.46 -10.67
N GLY A 48 1.72 -10.97 -9.76
CA GLY A 48 2.10 -11.40 -8.41
C GLY A 48 1.71 -10.40 -7.31
N LEU A 49 1.26 -9.20 -7.68
CA LEU A 49 0.72 -8.24 -6.72
C LEU A 49 -0.73 -8.60 -6.39
N MET A 50 -1.00 -8.86 -5.12
CA MET A 50 -2.36 -9.10 -4.61
C MET A 50 -3.00 -7.77 -4.18
N MET A 51 -4.26 -7.55 -4.54
CA MET A 51 -5.04 -6.38 -4.09
C MET A 51 -6.50 -6.76 -3.83
N TYR A 52 -7.19 -5.99 -2.98
CA TYR A 52 -8.62 -6.17 -2.75
C TYR A 52 -9.44 -6.07 -4.04
N ARG A 53 -10.34 -7.04 -4.25
CA ARG A 53 -11.22 -7.14 -5.42
C ARG A 53 -12.04 -5.87 -5.65
N GLU A 54 -12.60 -5.31 -4.58
CA GLU A 54 -13.41 -4.10 -4.70
C GLU A 54 -12.63 -2.91 -5.26
N THR A 55 -11.36 -2.76 -4.86
CA THR A 55 -10.48 -1.72 -5.40
C THR A 55 -10.07 -2.05 -6.83
N HIS A 56 -9.73 -3.31 -7.11
CA HIS A 56 -9.36 -3.79 -8.44
C HIS A 56 -10.45 -3.54 -9.48
N ASP A 57 -11.70 -3.86 -9.15
CA ASP A 57 -12.83 -3.81 -10.08
C ASP A 57 -13.25 -2.37 -10.42
N LYS A 58 -12.86 -1.40 -9.59
CA LYS A 58 -13.04 0.04 -9.84
C LYS A 58 -11.98 0.62 -10.79
N LEU A 59 -10.88 -0.07 -11.05
CA LEU A 59 -9.82 0.39 -11.95
C LEU A 59 -10.17 0.11 -13.41
N PHE A 60 -9.81 1.05 -14.29
CA PHE A 60 -9.81 0.79 -15.73
C PHE A 60 -8.68 -0.16 -16.12
N GLU A 61 -8.81 -0.82 -17.27
CA GLU A 61 -7.84 -1.85 -17.68
C GLU A 61 -6.43 -1.28 -17.83
N HIS A 62 -6.28 -0.12 -18.47
CA HIS A 62 -4.98 0.57 -18.58
C HIS A 62 -4.39 0.95 -17.21
N GLN A 63 -5.25 1.16 -16.20
CA GLN A 63 -4.78 1.45 -14.84
C GLN A 63 -4.24 0.20 -14.14
N LYS A 64 -4.86 -0.96 -14.37
CA LYS A 64 -4.36 -2.25 -13.87
C LYS A 64 -3.02 -2.59 -14.52
N GLU A 65 -2.88 -2.34 -15.83
CA GLU A 65 -1.62 -2.48 -16.54
C GLU A 65 -0.54 -1.56 -15.96
N GLY A 66 -0.87 -0.29 -15.68
CA GLY A 66 0.05 0.65 -15.03
C GLY A 66 0.49 0.19 -13.63
N VAL A 67 -0.43 -0.37 -12.84
CA VAL A 67 -0.12 -0.97 -11.52
C VAL A 67 0.81 -2.18 -11.68
N SER A 68 0.50 -3.08 -12.62
CA SER A 68 1.32 -4.26 -12.93
C SER A 68 2.72 -3.85 -13.39
N PHE A 69 2.83 -2.80 -14.21
CA PHE A 69 4.10 -2.23 -14.63
C PHE A 69 4.92 -1.73 -13.43
N LEU A 70 4.33 -0.90 -12.55
CA LEU A 70 5.00 -0.43 -11.34
C LEU A 70 5.47 -1.58 -10.44
N TYR A 71 4.66 -2.62 -10.30
CA TYR A 71 5.04 -3.80 -9.52
C TYR A 71 6.18 -4.60 -10.16
N SER A 72 6.17 -4.76 -11.49
CA SER A 72 7.26 -5.45 -12.19
C SER A 72 8.61 -4.77 -11.96
N LEU A 73 8.65 -3.43 -11.95
CA LEU A 73 9.87 -2.67 -11.63
C LEU A 73 10.38 -2.98 -10.23
N HIS A 74 9.49 -3.05 -9.24
CA HIS A 74 9.83 -3.41 -7.87
C HIS A 74 10.33 -4.86 -7.77
N ARG A 75 9.56 -5.80 -8.32
CA ARG A 75 9.85 -7.24 -8.29
C ARG A 75 11.19 -7.57 -8.96
N ASP A 76 11.48 -6.91 -10.08
CA ASP A 76 12.68 -7.14 -10.87
C ASP A 76 13.90 -6.33 -10.34
N GLY A 77 13.75 -5.63 -9.21
CA GLY A 77 14.85 -4.89 -8.55
C GLY A 77 15.36 -3.69 -9.34
N ARG A 78 14.51 -3.05 -10.15
CA ARG A 78 14.87 -1.90 -10.98
C ARG A 78 14.97 -0.63 -10.13
N GLU A 79 15.88 0.27 -10.50
CA GLU A 79 16.08 1.55 -9.79
C GLU A 79 14.88 2.51 -9.90
N GLY A 80 14.01 2.30 -10.89
CA GLY A 80 12.77 3.06 -11.04
C GLY A 80 12.17 2.89 -12.44
N GLY A 81 11.13 3.68 -12.71
CA GLY A 81 10.50 3.76 -14.03
C GLY A 81 9.59 4.97 -14.14
N ILE A 82 9.15 5.25 -15.37
CA ILE A 82 8.36 6.43 -15.71
C ILE A 82 6.98 5.97 -16.13
N LEU A 83 5.96 6.42 -15.41
CA LEU A 83 4.57 6.22 -15.79
C LEU A 83 4.14 7.36 -16.72
N ALA A 84 4.23 7.12 -18.03
CA ALA A 84 4.11 8.14 -19.09
C ALA A 84 2.72 8.16 -19.77
N ASP A 85 1.68 7.69 -19.10
CA ASP A 85 0.31 7.75 -19.60
C ASP A 85 -0.14 9.19 -19.89
N ASP A 86 -1.08 9.34 -20.82
CA ASP A 86 -1.67 10.63 -21.15
C ASP A 86 -2.26 11.35 -19.92
N MET A 87 -2.31 12.68 -20.01
CA MET A 87 -2.92 13.52 -18.99
C MET A 87 -4.42 13.17 -18.85
N GLY A 88 -4.88 12.96 -17.62
CA GLY A 88 -6.27 12.60 -17.35
C GLY A 88 -6.56 11.10 -17.23
N LEU A 89 -5.62 10.21 -17.56
CA LEU A 89 -5.81 8.75 -17.45
C LEU A 89 -5.76 8.18 -16.02
N GLY A 90 -5.61 9.04 -15.02
CA GLY A 90 -5.68 8.65 -13.61
C GLY A 90 -4.40 8.06 -13.04
N LYS A 91 -3.22 8.56 -13.45
CA LYS A 91 -1.91 8.16 -12.89
C LYS A 91 -1.87 8.18 -11.36
N THR A 92 -2.52 9.16 -10.73
CA THR A 92 -2.65 9.23 -9.27
C THR A 92 -3.28 7.97 -8.68
N ILE A 93 -4.38 7.49 -9.30
CA ILE A 93 -5.11 6.32 -8.83
C ILE A 93 -4.26 5.07 -9.03
N GLN A 94 -3.53 4.95 -10.14
CA GLN A 94 -2.60 3.85 -10.37
C GLN A 94 -1.53 3.77 -9.28
N VAL A 95 -0.93 4.90 -8.92
CA VAL A 95 0.07 4.94 -7.83
C VAL A 95 -0.57 4.56 -6.49
N ILE A 96 -1.76 5.07 -6.17
CA ILE A 96 -2.44 4.73 -4.90
C ILE A 96 -2.81 3.24 -4.85
N ALA A 97 -3.35 2.68 -5.94
CA ALA A 97 -3.69 1.27 -6.02
C ALA A 97 -2.45 0.37 -5.90
N PHE A 98 -1.35 0.73 -6.57
CA PHE A 98 -0.06 0.09 -6.41
C PHE A 98 0.38 0.12 -4.94
N LEU A 99 0.34 1.28 -4.29
CA LEU A 99 0.71 1.41 -2.88
C LEU A 99 -0.18 0.57 -1.96
N SER A 100 -1.49 0.50 -2.21
CA SER A 100 -2.40 -0.36 -1.45
C SER A 100 -1.92 -1.81 -1.45
N GLY A 101 -1.73 -2.40 -2.64
CA GLY A 101 -1.25 -3.78 -2.73
C GLY A 101 0.13 -3.99 -2.08
N MET A 102 1.01 -2.98 -2.17
CA MET A 102 2.34 -3.04 -1.55
C MET A 102 2.29 -3.01 -0.01
N PHE A 103 1.39 -2.20 0.57
CA PHE A 103 1.19 -2.17 2.03
C PHE A 103 0.47 -3.42 2.53
N ASP A 104 -0.59 -3.85 1.83
CA ASP A 104 -1.39 -5.02 2.18
C ASP A 104 -0.54 -6.30 2.12
N GLY A 105 0.34 -6.41 1.12
CA GLY A 105 1.32 -7.50 1.01
C GLY A 105 2.53 -7.39 1.93
N GLY A 106 2.63 -6.34 2.77
CA GLY A 106 3.77 -6.14 3.67
C GLY A 106 5.10 -5.86 2.96
N LEU A 107 5.07 -5.49 1.67
CA LEU A 107 6.25 -5.28 0.83
C LEU A 107 6.92 -3.93 1.10
N VAL A 108 6.18 -2.97 1.63
CA VAL A 108 6.69 -1.67 2.07
C VAL A 108 6.16 -1.31 3.45
N ARG A 109 6.97 -0.59 4.22
CA ARG A 109 6.58 -0.05 5.54
C ARG A 109 6.31 1.44 5.54
N SER A 110 6.93 2.17 4.63
CA SER A 110 6.83 3.63 4.52
C SER A 110 7.18 4.08 3.12
N VAL A 111 6.46 5.07 2.61
CA VAL A 111 6.66 5.65 1.27
C VAL A 111 6.66 7.17 1.38
N LEU A 112 7.57 7.83 0.66
CA LEU A 112 7.61 9.28 0.51
C LEU A 112 7.08 9.65 -0.88
N LEU A 113 5.99 10.41 -0.91
CA LEU A 113 5.48 10.99 -2.14
C LEU A 113 5.88 12.47 -2.21
N VAL A 114 6.54 12.86 -3.29
CA VAL A 114 6.96 14.24 -3.55
C VAL A 114 6.15 14.80 -4.70
N MET A 115 5.49 15.93 -4.47
CA MET A 115 4.61 16.58 -5.44
C MET A 115 4.52 18.09 -5.15
N PRO A 116 4.09 18.92 -6.12
CA PRO A 116 3.72 20.30 -5.87
C PRO A 116 2.69 20.43 -4.75
N VAL A 117 2.84 21.44 -3.89
CA VAL A 117 1.95 21.68 -2.73
C VAL A 117 0.48 21.80 -3.14
N THR A 118 0.21 22.36 -4.32
CA THR A 118 -1.13 22.49 -4.89
C THR A 118 -1.84 21.15 -5.13
N LEU A 119 -1.09 20.06 -5.30
CA LEU A 119 -1.65 18.72 -5.52
C LEU A 119 -1.92 17.96 -4.21
N VAL A 120 -1.34 18.36 -3.08
CA VAL A 120 -1.40 17.61 -1.81
C VAL A 120 -2.84 17.34 -1.38
N ASN A 121 -3.70 18.37 -1.40
CA ASN A 121 -5.12 18.21 -1.02
C ASN A 121 -5.89 17.29 -1.99
N ASN A 122 -5.49 17.26 -3.26
CA ASN A 122 -6.08 16.33 -4.22
C ASN A 122 -5.69 14.88 -3.89
N TRP A 123 -4.40 14.63 -3.67
CA TRP A 123 -3.91 13.31 -3.29
C TRP A 123 -4.51 12.81 -1.97
N MET A 124 -4.67 13.67 -0.97
CA MET A 124 -5.34 13.31 0.28
C MET A 124 -6.78 12.82 0.05
N ARG A 125 -7.55 13.50 -0.80
CA ARG A 125 -8.91 13.05 -1.15
C ARG A 125 -8.91 11.71 -1.88
N GLU A 126 -7.98 11.52 -2.81
CA GLU A 126 -7.85 10.24 -3.51
C GLU A 126 -7.43 9.11 -2.56
N PHE A 127 -6.53 9.35 -1.59
CA PHE A 127 -6.18 8.34 -0.58
C PHE A 127 -7.37 7.94 0.29
N VAL A 128 -8.15 8.90 0.78
CA VAL A 128 -9.37 8.61 1.55
C VAL A 128 -10.37 7.80 0.72
N LYS A 129 -10.45 8.07 -0.59
CA LYS A 129 -11.36 7.37 -1.50
C LYS A 129 -10.92 5.96 -1.87
N TRP A 130 -9.63 5.77 -2.18
CA TRP A 130 -9.12 4.55 -2.81
C TRP A 130 -8.36 3.64 -1.86
N ALA A 131 -7.78 4.18 -0.79
CA ALA A 131 -7.00 3.42 0.17
C ALA A 131 -7.17 3.98 1.60
N PRO A 132 -8.41 3.99 2.16
CA PRO A 132 -8.69 4.57 3.47
C PRO A 132 -7.93 3.91 4.63
N GLY A 133 -7.44 2.69 4.45
CA GLY A 133 -6.61 1.98 5.43
C GLY A 133 -5.17 2.49 5.51
N ILE A 134 -4.68 3.22 4.49
CA ILE A 134 -3.32 3.77 4.47
C ILE A 134 -3.28 5.05 5.30
N ARG A 135 -2.42 5.07 6.33
CA ARG A 135 -2.14 6.30 7.08
C ARG A 135 -1.31 7.25 6.23
N VAL A 136 -1.87 8.41 5.93
CA VAL A 136 -1.19 9.46 5.16
C VAL A 136 -0.89 10.65 6.06
N LYS A 137 0.32 11.20 5.92
CA LYS A 137 0.75 12.40 6.62
C LYS A 137 1.31 13.42 5.67
N ILE A 138 0.80 14.63 5.82
CA ILE A 138 1.27 15.78 5.05
C ILE A 138 2.52 16.33 5.71
N PHE A 139 3.60 16.43 4.93
CA PHE A 139 4.83 17.09 5.34
C PHE A 139 5.04 18.34 4.48
N HIS A 140 4.57 19.48 4.96
CA HIS A 140 4.91 20.79 4.42
C HIS A 140 5.17 21.76 5.57
N GLY A 141 6.00 22.76 5.34
CA GLY A 141 6.25 23.81 6.33
C GLY A 141 7.15 24.88 5.74
N THR A 142 6.83 26.13 6.03
CA THR A 142 7.58 27.30 5.55
C THR A 142 8.89 27.48 6.31
N SER A 143 8.98 26.94 7.53
CA SER A 143 10.18 26.97 8.36
C SER A 143 10.70 25.56 8.68
N ARG A 144 12.00 25.44 8.98
CA ARG A 144 12.60 24.19 9.48
C ARG A 144 11.92 23.72 10.77
N LYS A 145 11.56 24.65 11.67
CA LYS A 145 10.88 24.35 12.94
C LYS A 145 9.50 23.72 12.72
N GLU A 146 8.72 24.27 11.81
CA GLU A 146 7.40 23.75 11.43
C GLU A 146 7.52 22.36 10.80
N ARG A 147 8.51 22.15 9.92
CA ARG A 147 8.81 20.82 9.37
C ARG A 147 9.20 19.81 10.44
N SER A 148 10.08 20.17 11.38
CA SER A 148 10.46 19.31 12.49
C SER A 148 9.27 18.94 13.37
N GLN A 149 8.45 19.91 13.78
CA GLN A 149 7.24 19.67 14.58
C GLN A 149 6.24 18.77 13.85
N ASN A 150 6.14 18.93 12.52
CA ASN A 150 5.29 18.06 11.75
C ASN A 150 5.77 16.61 11.82
N LEU A 151 7.04 16.27 12.02
CA LEU A 151 7.51 14.87 12.11
C LEU A 151 7.28 14.22 13.49
N GLU A 152 7.33 15.00 14.57
CA GLU A 152 7.36 14.53 15.97
C GLU A 152 6.25 13.53 16.38
N PRO A 153 5.00 13.58 15.88
CA PRO A 153 3.98 12.60 16.29
C PRO A 153 4.14 11.20 15.68
N TRP A 154 5.05 10.98 14.71
CA TRP A 154 5.18 9.69 14.01
C TRP A 154 6.39 8.85 14.45
N CYS A 155 7.38 9.48 15.10
CA CYS A 155 8.57 8.78 15.58
C CYS A 155 8.30 7.91 16.83
N SER A 156 7.22 8.16 17.58
CA SER A 156 6.92 7.41 18.81
C SER A 156 6.41 5.98 18.58
N CYS A 157 6.14 5.59 17.33
CA CYS A 157 5.66 4.24 16.98
C CYS A 157 6.70 3.38 16.26
N VAL A 158 7.93 3.87 16.08
CA VAL A 158 9.05 3.00 15.72
C VAL A 158 9.51 2.35 17.03
N PRO A 159 9.46 1.01 17.18
CA PRO A 159 10.07 0.38 18.34
C PRO A 159 11.52 0.84 18.38
N GLN A 160 11.89 1.60 19.41
CA GLN A 160 13.29 1.86 19.68
C GLN A 160 13.91 0.48 19.87
N SER A 161 14.79 0.08 18.96
CA SER A 161 15.61 -1.12 19.12
C SER A 161 16.18 -1.07 20.53
N THR A 162 15.77 -2.01 21.37
CA THR A 162 16.32 -2.19 22.71
C THR A 162 17.83 -2.33 22.56
N SER A 163 18.54 -1.30 23.02
CA SER A 163 19.98 -1.30 23.17
C SER A 163 20.36 -2.50 24.02
N PHE A 164 20.99 -3.51 23.43
CA PHE A 164 21.68 -4.55 24.18
C PHE A 164 22.81 -3.88 24.94
N GLY A 165 22.63 -3.73 26.25
CA GLY A 165 23.67 -3.28 27.16
C GLY A 165 24.76 -4.34 27.29
N HIS A 166 26.01 -3.87 27.28
CA HIS A 166 27.15 -4.59 27.84
C HIS A 166 27.09 -4.61 29.36
#